data_AF-A0A0C2ZX22-F1
#
_entry.id   AF-A0A0C2ZX22-F1
#
_cell.length_a   1.000
_cell.length_b   1.000
_cell.length_c   1.000
_cell.angle_alpha   90.00
_cell.angle_beta   90.00
_cell.angle_gamma   90.00
#
_symmetry.space_group_name_H-M   'P 1'
#
loop_
_entity.id
_entity.type
_entity.pdbx_description
1 polymer ?
#
loop_
_entity_poly.entity_id
_entity_poly.type
_entity_poly.pdbx_seq_one_letter_code
_entity_poly.pdbx_strand_id
1 'polypeptide(L)'
;MNRILKSVMKAIYNLSDEDNYNLYDVEDIAEYLGLDVARVQEAIDTLLAADMLSECMSYDDDGIQTYVLKDRAIDLVENAS
;
A
#
# COMPACT_ATOMS: atom_id res chain seq x y z
N MET A 1 -2.35 -3.69 -15.70
CA MET A 1 -2.47 -3.21 -14.31
C MET A 1 -2.84 -1.74 -14.36
N ASN A 2 -3.93 -1.34 -13.70
CA ASN A 2 -4.40 0.05 -13.62
C ASN A 2 -3.26 0.96 -13.10
N ARG A 3 -3.09 2.16 -13.68
CA ARG A 3 -2.00 3.09 -13.34
C ARG A 3 -2.02 3.45 -11.85
N ILE A 4 -3.21 3.57 -11.26
CA ILE A 4 -3.38 3.89 -9.83
C ILE A 4 -2.89 2.73 -8.96
N LEU A 5 -3.23 1.47 -9.28
CA LEU A 5 -2.77 0.31 -8.53
C LEU A 5 -1.24 0.21 -8.52
N LYS A 6 -0.59 0.46 -9.67
CA LYS A 6 0.88 0.51 -9.75
C LYS A 6 1.47 1.61 -8.87
N SER A 7 0.87 2.80 -8.89
CA SER A 7 1.31 3.93 -8.06
C SER A 7 1.16 3.64 -6.56
N VAL A 8 0.05 3.04 -6.13
CA VAL A 8 -0.18 2.65 -4.73
C VAL A 8 0.79 1.57 -4.29
N MET A 9 1.01 0.52 -5.09
CA MET A 9 2.01 -0.50 -4.77
C MET A 9 3.42 0.10 -4.63
N LYS A 10 3.80 1.02 -5.53
CA LYS A 10 5.11 1.68 -5.46
C LYS A 10 5.24 2.63 -4.27
N ALA A 11 4.16 3.31 -3.87
CA ALA A 11 4.14 4.13 -2.68
C ALA A 11 4.35 3.27 -1.42
N ILE A 12 3.59 2.18 -1.27
CA ILE A 12 3.76 1.25 -0.14
C ILE A 12 5.19 0.71 -0.10
N TYR A 13 5.74 0.26 -1.25
CA TYR A 13 7.12 -0.21 -1.34
C TYR A 13 8.14 0.84 -0.89
N ASN A 14 8.04 2.08 -1.39
CA ASN A 14 8.95 3.16 -1.04
C ASN A 14 8.85 3.60 0.43
N LEU A 15 7.65 3.51 1.00
CA LEU A 15 7.36 3.89 2.37
C LEU A 15 7.78 2.77 3.35
N SER A 16 7.79 1.51 2.92
CA SER A 16 8.14 0.34 3.74
C SER A 16 9.65 0.09 3.89
N ASP A 17 10.51 1.06 3.58
CA ASP A 17 11.97 0.89 3.64
C ASP A 17 12.45 0.57 5.07
N GLU A 18 13.33 -0.42 5.21
CA GLU A 18 13.67 -1.11 6.47
C GLU A 18 14.18 -0.19 7.60
N ASP A 19 14.66 1.00 7.24
CA ASP A 19 15.21 1.98 8.19
C ASP A 19 14.12 2.76 8.94
N ASN A 20 12.89 2.80 8.43
CA ASN A 20 11.77 3.50 9.04
C ASN A 20 10.65 2.49 9.30
N TYR A 21 10.56 2.04 10.56
CA TYR A 21 9.38 1.36 11.14
C TYR A 21 8.08 2.22 11.09
N ASN A 22 8.00 3.19 10.18
CA ASN A 22 6.83 4.00 9.96
C ASN A 22 5.80 3.11 9.25
N LEU A 23 4.69 2.90 9.95
CA LEU A 23 3.55 2.17 9.44
C LEU A 23 2.61 3.22 8.86
N TYR A 24 2.32 3.11 7.56
CA TYR A 24 1.56 4.10 6.82
C TYR A 24 0.15 3.60 6.52
N ASP A 25 -0.83 4.45 6.79
CA ASP A 25 -2.23 4.17 6.49
C ASP A 25 -2.65 4.73 5.12
N VAL A 26 -3.94 4.64 4.80
CA VAL A 26 -4.49 5.10 3.53
C VAL A 26 -4.39 6.61 3.36
N GLU A 27 -4.47 7.39 4.44
CA GLU A 27 -4.34 8.85 4.41
C GLU A 27 -2.91 9.25 4.08
N ASP A 28 -1.92 8.61 4.72
CA ASP A 28 -0.51 8.83 4.43
C ASP A 28 -0.16 8.52 2.96
N ILE A 29 -0.65 7.39 2.45
CA ILE A 29 -0.42 6.97 1.06
C ILE A 29 -1.10 7.96 0.08
N ALA A 30 -2.29 8.45 0.42
CA ALA A 30 -3.00 9.45 -0.37
C ALA A 30 -2.26 10.79 -0.41
N GLU A 31 -1.73 11.25 0.73
CA GLU A 31 -0.90 12.45 0.81
C GLU A 31 0.36 12.29 -0.04
N TYR A 32 1.09 11.18 0.12
CA TYR A 32 2.31 10.90 -0.65
C TYR A 32 2.08 10.93 -2.17
N LEU A 33 0.93 10.42 -2.61
CA LEU A 33 0.57 10.36 -4.03
C LEU A 33 -0.14 11.63 -4.54
N GLY A 34 -0.54 12.54 -3.66
CA GLY A 34 -1.40 13.68 -3.99
C GLY A 34 -2.75 13.25 -4.58
N LEU A 35 -3.33 12.17 -4.06
CA LEU A 35 -4.60 11.58 -4.51
C LEU A 35 -5.70 11.74 -3.47
N ASP A 36 -6.93 11.51 -3.90
CA ASP A 36 -8.08 11.39 -3.00
C ASP A 36 -7.98 10.09 -2.20
N VAL A 37 -8.18 10.17 -0.87
CA VAL A 37 -8.20 9.03 0.05
C VAL A 37 -9.15 7.94 -0.45
N ALA A 38 -10.34 8.29 -0.95
CA ALA A 38 -11.30 7.31 -1.44
C ALA A 38 -10.75 6.50 -2.62
N ARG A 39 -9.96 7.12 -3.51
CA ARG A 39 -9.32 6.43 -4.63
C ARG A 39 -8.19 5.52 -4.20
N VAL A 40 -7.46 5.91 -3.16
CA VAL A 40 -6.42 5.06 -2.57
C VAL A 40 -7.08 3.88 -1.87
N GLN A 41 -8.17 4.09 -1.12
CA GLN A 41 -8.93 3.02 -0.49
C GLN A 41 -9.43 1.99 -1.52
N GLU A 42 -10.06 2.43 -2.61
CA GLU A 42 -10.49 1.53 -3.70
C GLU A 42 -9.32 0.69 -4.27
N ALA A 43 -8.13 1.30 -4.36
CA ALA A 43 -6.93 0.62 -4.83
C ALA A 43 -6.42 -0.40 -3.80
N ILE A 44 -6.41 -0.05 -2.51
CA ILE A 44 -6.06 -0.95 -1.41
C ILE A 44 -7.00 -2.16 -1.37
N ASP A 45 -8.32 -1.93 -1.41
CA ASP A 45 -9.33 -3.00 -1.41
C ASP A 45 -9.13 -3.94 -2.60
N THR A 46 -8.82 -3.39 -3.78
CA THR A 46 -8.52 -4.18 -4.99
C THR A 46 -7.25 -5.01 -4.81
N LEU A 47 -6.20 -4.45 -4.21
CA LEU A 47 -4.94 -5.15 -3.99
C LEU A 47 -5.06 -6.23 -2.90
N LEU A 48 -5.84 -6.00 -1.85
CA LEU A 48 -6.20 -7.01 -0.84
C LEU A 48 -6.99 -8.16 -1.47
N ALA A 49 -8.02 -7.85 -2.27
CA ALA A 49 -8.79 -8.86 -2.98
C ALA A 49 -7.94 -9.66 -3.99
N ALA A 50 -6.93 -9.02 -4.58
CA ALA A 50 -5.95 -9.67 -5.44
C ALA A 50 -4.84 -10.40 -4.67
N ASP A 51 -4.86 -10.35 -3.34
CA ASP A 51 -3.92 -10.96 -2.41
C ASP A 51 -2.47 -10.45 -2.61
N MET A 52 -2.33 -9.17 -2.96
CA MET A 52 -1.05 -8.47 -3.18
C MET A 52 -0.54 -7.75 -1.93
N LEU A 53 -1.42 -7.55 -0.94
CA LEU A 53 -1.12 -6.90 0.34
C LEU A 53 -1.35 -7.85 1.51
N SER A 54 -0.61 -7.62 2.59
CA SER A 54 -0.92 -8.11 3.93
C SER A 54 -1.18 -6.91 4.85
N GLU A 55 -2.07 -7.09 5.82
CA GLU A 55 -2.25 -6.13 6.91
C GLU A 55 -1.14 -6.34 7.95
N CYS A 56 -0.47 -5.26 8.36
CA CYS A 56 0.53 -5.27 9.43
C CYS A 56 -0.09 -4.96 10.79
N MET A 57 -1.02 -4.00 10.83
CA MET A 57 -1.83 -3.66 11.99
C MET A 57 -3.29 -3.62 11.57
N SER A 58 -4.17 -4.08 12.46
CA SER A 58 -5.61 -4.06 12.23
C SER A 58 -6.21 -2.83 12.90
N TYR A 59 -7.22 -2.22 12.28
CA TYR A 59 -7.89 -1.08 12.91
C TYR A 59 -8.52 -1.47 14.26
N ASP A 60 -9.07 -2.69 14.34
CA ASP A 60 -9.80 -3.17 15.51
C ASP A 60 -8.88 -3.42 16.72
N ASP A 61 -7.63 -3.86 16.48
CA ASP A 61 -6.68 -4.18 17.55
C ASP A 61 -5.76 -3.00 17.90
N ASP A 62 -5.34 -2.23 16.89
CA ASP A 62 -4.28 -1.23 17.03
C ASP A 62 -4.76 0.22 16.82
N GLY A 63 -6.00 0.43 16.38
CA GLY A 63 -6.59 1.75 16.09
C GLY A 63 -6.11 2.40 14.80
N ILE A 64 -5.29 1.71 14.02
CA ILE A 64 -4.76 2.12 12.72
C ILE A 64 -4.59 0.89 11.83
N GLN A 65 -4.91 1.01 10.53
CA GLN A 65 -4.77 -0.07 9.56
C GLN A 65 -3.64 0.25 8.60
N THR A 66 -2.63 -0.62 8.57
CA THR A 66 -1.42 -0.41 7.75
C THR A 66 -1.12 -1.64 6.91
N TYR A 67 -0.43 -1.43 5.79
CA TYR A 67 -0.30 -2.43 4.73
C TYR A 67 1.16 -2.63 4.32
N VAL A 68 1.52 -3.89 4.03
CA VAL A 68 2.79 -4.26 3.41
C VAL A 68 2.55 -5.04 2.12
N LEU A 69 3.43 -4.87 1.14
CA LEU A 69 3.41 -5.70 -0.06
C LEU A 69 3.83 -7.14 0.27
N LYS A 70 3.17 -8.12 -0.36
CA LYS A 70 3.68 -9.49 -0.41
C LYS A 70 4.80 -9.62 -1.43
N ASP A 71 5.67 -10.62 -1.30
CA ASP A 71 6.82 -10.87 -2.19
C ASP A 71 6.48 -10.76 -3.68
N ARG A 72 5.38 -11.40 -4.12
CA ARG A 72 4.95 -11.33 -5.53
C ARG A 72 4.58 -9.92 -6.01
N ALA A 73 4.10 -9.08 -5.10
CA ALA A 73 3.73 -7.70 -5.39
C ALA A 73 4.99 -6.82 -5.42
N ILE A 74 5.97 -7.12 -4.56
CA ILE A 74 7.31 -6.52 -4.59
C ILE A 74 7.99 -6.82 -5.93
N ASP A 75 8.01 -8.08 -6.37
CA ASP A 75 8.56 -8.49 -7.66
C ASP A 75 7.93 -7.68 -8.81
N LEU A 76 6.63 -7.43 -8.76
CA LEU A 76 5.92 -6.65 -9.77
C LEU A 76 6.28 -5.16 -9.75
N VAL A 77 6.63 -4.58 -8.60
CA VAL A 77 7.08 -3.19 -8.48
C VAL A 77 8.52 -3.06 -8.99
N GLU A 78 9.41 -3.97 -8.58
CA GLU A 78 10.83 -3.95 -8.95
C GLU A 78 11.05 -4.23 -10.44
N ASN A 79 10.26 -5.13 -11.03
CA ASN A 79 10.36 -5.50 -12.44
C ASN A 79 9.46 -4.68 -13.37
N ALA A 80 8.65 -3.75 -12.86
CA ALA A 80 7.86 -2.84 -13.68
C ALA A 80 8.75 -1.68 -14.20
N SER A 81 9.53 -1.97 -15.23
CA SER A 81 10.27 -0.98 -16.04
C SER A 81 9.33 -0.11 -16.87
#